data_AF-A0AAD1SVT3-F1
#
_entry.id   AF-A0AAD1SVT3-F1
#
_cell.length_a   1.000
_cell.length_b   1.000
_cell.length_c   1.000
_cell.angle_alpha   90.00
_cell.angle_beta   90.00
_cell.angle_gamma   90.00
#
_symmetry.space_group_name_H-M   'P 1'
#
loop_
_entity.id
_entity.type
_entity.pdbx_description
1 polymer ?
#
loop_
_entity_poly.entity_id
_entity_poly.type
_entity_poly.pdbx_seq_one_letter_code
_entity_poly.pdbx_strand_id
1 'polypeptide(L)'
;FVWNSRPTRIKKSTLELPKLMGGTGLPFIETYYRAAHLHRLTDWHAQHPSKQWVTIELEQTDRKIPSRLWLHTATYTDLHTENPLIDATLRVWIAIRYRLQLTSSPSPLTPITHNPDLADALTPQDLAGLQQ
;
A
#
# COMPACT_ATOMS: atom_id res chain seq x y z
N PHE A 1 -4.81 -23.21 -3.12
CA PHE A 1 -5.49 -21.93 -2.84
C PHE A 1 -6.74 -21.64 -3.68
N VAL A 2 -7.23 -22.53 -4.55
CA VAL A 2 -8.68 -22.63 -4.88
C VAL A 2 -9.11 -24.08 -4.78
N TRP A 3 -8.21 -25.00 -5.14
CA TRP A 3 -8.47 -26.43 -5.18
C TRP A 3 -7.74 -27.23 -4.09
N ASN A 4 -7.20 -26.59 -3.04
CA ASN A 4 -6.49 -27.28 -1.94
C ASN A 4 -5.51 -28.40 -2.39
N SER A 5 -4.55 -28.05 -3.26
CA SER A 5 -3.58 -28.98 -3.85
C SER A 5 -4.16 -30.10 -4.74
N ARG A 6 -5.46 -30.04 -5.05
CA ARG A 6 -6.11 -30.92 -6.03
C ARG A 6 -5.98 -30.34 -7.44
N PRO A 7 -6.06 -31.18 -8.48
CA PRO A 7 -6.05 -30.71 -9.86
C PRO A 7 -7.17 -29.69 -10.10
N THR A 8 -6.84 -28.64 -10.84
CA THR A 8 -7.78 -27.57 -11.20
C THR A 8 -8.91 -28.14 -12.04
N ARG A 9 -10.14 -28.15 -11.51
CA ARG A 9 -11.32 -28.65 -12.24
C ARG A 9 -11.73 -27.74 -13.39
N ILE A 10 -11.41 -26.45 -13.28
CA ILE A 10 -11.75 -25.41 -14.25
C ILE A 10 -10.50 -24.55 -14.48
N LYS A 11 -10.22 -24.22 -15.74
CA LYS A 11 -9.11 -23.34 -16.12
C LYS A 11 -9.34 -21.94 -15.56
N LYS A 12 -8.27 -21.25 -15.13
CA LYS A 12 -8.33 -19.87 -14.62
C LYS A 12 -9.02 -18.92 -15.61
N SER A 13 -8.68 -19.02 -16.90
CA SER A 13 -9.30 -18.21 -17.96
C SER A 13 -10.82 -18.41 -18.03
N THR A 14 -11.31 -19.62 -17.79
CA THR A 14 -12.74 -19.91 -17.75
C THR A 14 -13.42 -19.35 -16.50
N LEU A 15 -12.74 -19.34 -15.35
CA LEU A 15 -13.27 -18.70 -14.15
C LEU A 15 -13.41 -17.18 -14.33
N GLU A 16 -12.43 -16.57 -15.00
CA GLU A 16 -12.38 -15.14 -15.27
C GLU A 16 -13.34 -14.68 -16.38
N LEU A 17 -13.92 -15.60 -17.15
CA LEU A 17 -14.93 -15.27 -18.15
C LEU A 17 -16.21 -14.71 -17.51
N PRO A 18 -16.92 -13.79 -18.20
CA PRO A 18 -18.23 -13.33 -17.76
C PRO A 18 -19.23 -14.48 -17.63
N LYS A 19 -20.22 -14.32 -16.73
CA LYS A 19 -21.31 -15.29 -16.56
C LYS A 19 -22.08 -15.56 -17.86
N LEU A 20 -22.23 -14.53 -18.71
CA LEU A 20 -22.83 -14.62 -20.04
C LEU A 20 -22.10 -15.59 -20.99
N MET A 21 -20.80 -15.80 -20.78
CA MET A 21 -19.95 -16.70 -21.58
C MET A 21 -19.70 -18.05 -20.88
N GLY A 22 -20.52 -18.40 -19.87
CA GLY A 22 -20.38 -19.65 -19.11
C GLY A 22 -19.22 -19.65 -18.10
N GLY A 23 -18.63 -18.50 -17.83
CA GLY A 23 -17.64 -18.33 -16.77
C GLY A 23 -18.27 -18.02 -15.40
N THR A 24 -17.42 -17.82 -14.39
CA THR A 24 -17.89 -17.47 -13.03
C THR A 24 -17.96 -15.96 -12.77
N GLY A 25 -17.42 -15.15 -13.69
CA GLY A 25 -17.25 -13.71 -13.50
C GLY A 25 -16.18 -13.38 -12.45
N LEU A 26 -15.19 -14.26 -12.25
CA LEU A 26 -14.11 -14.02 -11.31
C LEU A 26 -13.26 -12.84 -11.82
N PRO A 27 -12.92 -11.85 -10.99
CA PRO A 27 -12.02 -10.78 -11.42
C PRO A 27 -10.63 -11.36 -11.72
N PHE A 28 -9.89 -10.69 -12.61
CA PHE A 28 -8.51 -11.09 -12.92
C PHE A 28 -7.67 -11.06 -11.64
N ILE A 29 -7.16 -12.22 -11.23
CA ILE A 29 -6.62 -12.42 -9.88
C ILE A 29 -5.50 -11.42 -9.55
N GLU A 30 -4.60 -11.15 -10.50
CA GLU A 30 -3.47 -10.25 -10.28
C GLU A 30 -3.92 -8.79 -10.13
N THR A 31 -4.87 -8.34 -10.95
CA THR A 31 -5.42 -6.98 -10.84
C THR A 31 -6.22 -6.83 -9.56
N TYR A 32 -7.01 -7.84 -9.19
CA TYR A 32 -7.76 -7.85 -7.94
C TYR A 32 -6.83 -7.80 -6.72
N TYR A 33 -5.75 -8.59 -6.73
CA TYR A 33 -4.72 -8.56 -5.69
C TYR A 33 -4.10 -7.18 -5.53
N ARG A 34 -3.69 -6.55 -6.64
CA ARG A 34 -3.15 -5.18 -6.63
C ARG A 34 -4.18 -4.16 -6.13
N ALA A 35 -5.42 -4.25 -6.59
CA ALA A 35 -6.51 -3.36 -6.18
C ALA A 35 -6.82 -3.47 -4.68
N ALA A 36 -6.79 -4.68 -4.11
CA ALA A 36 -6.98 -4.90 -2.68
C ALA A 36 -5.91 -4.19 -1.84
N HIS A 37 -4.64 -4.26 -2.28
CA HIS A 37 -3.55 -3.52 -1.63
C HIS A 37 -3.72 -2.00 -1.80
N LEU A 38 -4.08 -1.51 -2.99
CA LEU A 38 -4.35 -0.08 -3.20
C LEU A 38 -5.49 0.44 -2.31
N HIS A 39 -6.56 -0.32 -2.16
CA HIS A 39 -7.67 0.04 -1.27
C HIS A 39 -7.19 0.22 0.17
N ARG A 40 -6.34 -0.69 0.65
CA ARG A 40 -5.69 -0.57 1.96
C ARG A 40 -4.78 0.65 2.08
N LEU A 41 -4.05 1.02 1.03
CA LEU A 41 -3.27 2.27 1.01
C LEU A 41 -4.17 3.50 1.18
N THR A 42 -5.33 3.52 0.53
CA THR A 42 -6.27 4.65 0.66
C THR A 42 -6.81 4.77 2.09
N ASP A 43 -7.04 3.64 2.75
CA ASP A 43 -7.45 3.60 4.15
C ASP A 43 -6.34 4.11 5.09
N TRP A 44 -5.07 3.78 4.82
CA TRP A 44 -3.93 4.33 5.57
C TRP A 44 -3.72 5.83 5.33
N HIS A 45 -3.99 6.31 4.12
CA HIS A 45 -3.86 7.73 3.79
C HIS A 45 -4.99 8.61 4.37
N ALA A 46 -6.11 8.00 4.77
CA ALA A 46 -7.23 8.74 5.33
C ALA A 46 -6.83 9.42 6.66
N GLN A 47 -7.07 10.73 6.77
CA GLN A 47 -6.76 11.51 7.99
C GLN A 47 -7.53 11.03 9.22
N HIS A 48 -8.73 10.48 8.99
CA HIS A 48 -9.59 9.92 10.03
C HIS A 48 -9.90 8.46 9.71
N PRO A 49 -9.12 7.50 10.22
CA PRO A 49 -9.37 6.09 9.96
C PRO A 49 -10.70 5.68 10.60
N SER A 50 -11.69 5.35 9.77
CA SER A 50 -12.99 4.84 10.24
C SER A 50 -12.93 3.37 10.66
N LYS A 51 -11.87 2.66 10.24
CA LYS A 51 -11.70 1.22 10.41
C LYS A 51 -10.69 0.93 11.53
N GLN A 52 -11.11 0.16 12.53
CA GLN A 52 -10.27 -0.17 13.70
C GLN A 52 -8.95 -0.87 13.34
N TRP A 53 -8.95 -1.73 12.33
CA TRP A 53 -7.72 -2.43 11.90
C TRP A 53 -6.66 -1.46 11.36
N VAL A 54 -7.06 -0.31 10.80
CA VAL A 54 -6.14 0.72 10.34
C VAL A 54 -5.42 1.34 11.54
N THR A 55 -6.16 1.66 12.61
CA THR A 55 -5.59 2.21 13.85
C THR A 55 -4.56 1.25 14.45
N ILE A 56 -4.90 -0.04 14.54
CA ILE A 56 -3.99 -1.07 15.05
C ILE A 56 -2.70 -1.12 14.24
N GLU A 57 -2.80 -1.13 12.91
CA GLU A 57 -1.62 -1.19 12.04
C GLU A 57 -0.77 0.08 12.12
N LEU A 58 -1.40 1.25 12.26
CA LEU A 58 -0.71 2.53 12.43
C LEU A 58 0.04 2.62 13.76
N GLU A 59 -0.51 2.04 14.83
CA GLU A 59 0.12 1.98 16.16
C GLU A 59 1.25 0.94 16.25
N GLN A 60 1.16 -0.13 15.46
CA GLN A 60 2.18 -1.19 15.43
C GLN A 60 3.49 -0.78 14.76
N THR A 61 3.51 0.32 14.00
CA THR A 61 4.67 0.71 13.21
C THR A 61 5.35 1.92 13.84
N ASP A 62 6.64 1.77 14.17
CA ASP A 62 7.48 2.81 14.80
C ASP A 62 7.57 4.10 13.97
N ARG A 63 7.40 4.00 12.64
CA ARG A 63 7.25 5.14 11.72
C ARG A 63 5.83 5.16 11.14
N LYS A 64 5.19 6.34 11.14
CA LYS A 64 3.85 6.53 10.58
C LYS A 64 3.78 6.04 9.13
N ILE A 65 3.01 4.98 8.88
CA ILE A 65 2.84 4.36 7.55
C ILE A 65 2.56 5.38 6.43
N PRO A 66 1.73 6.43 6.62
CA PRO A 66 1.45 7.42 5.57
C PRO A 66 2.69 8.17 5.07
N SER A 67 3.70 8.39 5.93
CA SER A 67 4.93 9.04 5.49
C SER A 67 5.74 8.17 4.55
N ARG A 68 5.69 6.85 4.75
CA ARG A 68 6.41 5.87 3.94
C ARG A 68 5.86 5.79 2.52
N LEU A 69 4.55 5.97 2.33
CA LEU A 69 3.87 5.82 1.03
C LEU A 69 4.48 6.71 -0.06
N TRP A 70 4.94 7.89 0.30
CA TRP A 70 5.38 8.90 -0.66
C TRP A 70 6.90 9.09 -0.70
N LEU A 71 7.67 8.27 0.01
CA LEU A 71 9.13 8.31 -0.04
C LEU A 71 9.66 7.98 -1.43
N HIS A 72 10.87 8.47 -1.69
CA HIS A 72 11.64 8.09 -2.84
C HIS A 72 11.89 6.56 -2.84
N THR A 73 11.79 5.94 -4.02
CA THR A 73 11.86 4.47 -4.15
C THR A 73 13.18 3.87 -3.67
N ALA A 74 14.29 4.62 -3.70
CA ALA A 74 15.57 4.14 -3.18
C ALA A 74 15.57 4.00 -1.65
N THR A 75 14.74 4.78 -0.96
CA THR A 75 14.63 4.81 0.51
C THR A 75 13.81 3.64 1.07
N TYR A 76 13.21 2.82 0.20
CA TYR A 76 12.40 1.66 0.59
C TYR A 76 13.21 0.42 1.00
N THR A 77 14.52 0.38 0.75
CA THR A 77 15.37 -0.77 1.10
C THR A 77 15.40 -1.04 2.61
N ASP A 78 15.20 0.01 3.41
CA ASP A 78 15.30 -0.04 4.88
C ASP A 78 13.92 -0.18 5.53
N LEU A 79 12.86 -0.28 4.73
CA LEU A 79 11.47 -0.27 5.18
C LEU A 79 10.94 -1.68 5.48
N HIS A 80 11.75 -2.50 6.15
CA HIS A 80 11.25 -3.76 6.70
C HIS A 80 10.26 -3.48 7.84
N THR A 81 9.14 -4.20 7.87
CA THR A 81 8.13 -4.09 8.92
C THR A 81 7.87 -5.48 9.44
N GLU A 82 7.70 -5.64 10.75
CA GLU A 82 7.40 -6.94 11.37
C GLU A 82 6.08 -7.54 10.86
N ASN A 83 5.15 -6.67 10.43
CA ASN A 83 3.89 -7.09 9.85
C ASN A 83 4.05 -7.42 8.34
N PRO A 84 3.93 -8.71 7.95
CA PRO A 84 4.14 -9.14 6.56
C PRO A 84 3.08 -8.57 5.61
N LEU A 85 1.89 -8.22 6.11
CA LEU A 85 0.84 -7.63 5.30
C LEU A 85 1.16 -6.17 4.94
N ILE A 86 1.80 -5.44 5.85
CA ILE A 86 2.28 -4.08 5.59
C ILE A 86 3.38 -4.12 4.54
N ASP A 87 4.38 -5.00 4.74
CA ASP A 87 5.50 -5.19 3.80
C ASP A 87 5.00 -5.57 2.40
N ALA A 88 4.09 -6.55 2.30
CA ALA A 88 3.50 -6.95 1.02
C ALA A 88 2.76 -5.79 0.32
N THR A 89 2.01 -4.99 1.08
CA THR A 89 1.27 -3.84 0.54
C THR A 89 2.22 -2.76 0.01
N LEU A 90 3.30 -2.45 0.74
CA LEU A 90 4.31 -1.49 0.30
C LEU A 90 5.05 -1.99 -0.95
N ARG A 91 5.41 -3.27 -1.04
CA ARG A 91 6.03 -3.84 -2.25
C ARG A 91 5.12 -3.72 -3.47
N VAL A 92 3.83 -4.03 -3.30
CA VAL A 92 2.84 -3.87 -4.38
C VAL A 92 2.72 -2.42 -4.79
N TRP A 93 2.72 -1.48 -3.84
CA TRP A 93 2.71 -0.05 -4.13
C TRP A 93 3.91 0.40 -4.96
N ILE A 94 5.13 0.02 -4.58
CA ILE A 94 6.36 0.34 -5.34
C ILE A 94 6.26 -0.20 -6.77
N ALA A 95 5.83 -1.46 -6.93
CA ALA A 95 5.68 -2.07 -8.24
C ALA A 95 4.65 -1.34 -9.11
N ILE A 96 3.56 -0.85 -8.52
CA ILE A 96 2.55 -0.04 -9.22
C ILE A 96 3.12 1.32 -9.61
N ARG A 97 3.82 2.02 -8.70
CA ARG A 97 4.45 3.31 -9.02
C ARG A 97 5.44 3.19 -10.16
N TYR A 98 6.28 2.14 -10.16
CA TYR A 98 7.24 1.90 -11.24
C TYR A 98 6.52 1.63 -12.58
N ARG A 99 5.50 0.75 -12.56
CA ARG A 99 4.71 0.41 -13.76
C ARG A 99 3.99 1.63 -14.35
N LEU A 100 3.51 2.53 -13.50
CA LEU A 100 2.79 3.75 -13.90
C LEU A 100 3.69 4.97 -14.07
N GLN A 101 5.02 4.82 -13.92
CA GLN A 101 6.00 5.91 -13.99
C GLN A 101 5.71 7.06 -13.01
N LEU A 102 5.10 6.75 -11.86
CA LEU A 102 4.79 7.70 -10.78
C LEU A 102 6.01 7.95 -9.87
N THR A 103 7.21 7.92 -10.43
CA THR A 103 8.49 8.00 -9.71
C THR A 103 9.02 9.42 -9.58
N SER A 104 8.34 10.43 -10.15
CA SER A 104 8.68 11.84 -9.93
C SER A 104 8.54 12.15 -8.44
N SER A 105 9.69 12.29 -7.78
CA SER A 105 9.81 12.66 -6.37
C SER A 105 10.26 14.11 -6.23
N PRO A 106 9.90 14.79 -5.14
CA PRO A 106 8.97 14.37 -4.09
C PRO A 106 7.49 14.59 -4.46
N SER A 107 6.59 13.76 -3.93
CA SER A 107 5.15 14.00 -4.02
C SER A 107 4.75 15.16 -3.10
N PRO A 108 3.82 16.04 -3.50
CA PRO A 108 3.24 17.05 -2.59
C PRO A 108 2.53 16.44 -1.38
N LEU A 109 2.20 15.14 -1.43
CA LEU A 109 1.55 14.41 -0.35
C LEU A 109 2.54 13.81 0.66
N THR A 110 3.85 13.93 0.40
CA THR A 110 4.85 13.48 1.37
C THR A 110 4.78 14.37 2.61
N PRO A 111 4.52 13.81 3.80
CA PRO A 111 4.49 14.62 5.01
C PRO A 111 5.87 15.20 5.29
N ILE A 112 5.89 16.43 5.78
CA ILE A 112 7.12 17.15 6.10
C ILE A 112 7.80 16.53 7.34
N THR A 113 7.01 16.04 8.29
CA THR A 113 7.50 15.38 9.51
C THR A 113 7.90 13.93 9.25
N HIS A 114 8.99 13.47 9.88
CA HIS A 114 9.48 12.08 9.80
C HIS A 114 9.79 11.60 8.37
N ASN A 115 10.19 12.51 7.48
CA ASN A 115 10.60 12.18 6.13
C ASN A 115 12.13 11.99 6.05
N PRO A 116 12.65 10.75 5.85
CA PRO A 116 14.08 10.51 5.69
C PRO A 116 14.69 11.16 4.44
N ASP A 117 13.87 11.52 3.43
CA ASP A 117 14.37 12.22 2.24
C ASP A 117 14.66 13.71 2.54
N LEU A 118 14.18 14.23 3.67
CA LEU A 118 14.51 15.56 4.19
C LEU A 118 15.59 15.38 5.27
N ALA A 119 16.80 15.87 5.00
CA ALA A 119 17.98 15.69 5.86
C ALA A 119 17.74 16.06 7.34
N ASP A 120 16.92 17.08 7.58
CA ASP A 120 16.41 17.47 8.90
C ASP A 120 14.88 17.31 8.90
N ALA A 121 14.40 16.07 9.06
CA ALA A 121 12.98 15.81 9.23
C ALA A 121 12.48 16.53 10.48
N LEU A 122 11.80 17.67 10.29
CA LEU A 122 11.23 18.47 11.37
C LEU A 122 10.43 17.57 12.31
N THR A 123 10.74 17.64 13.60
CA THR A 123 9.94 16.95 14.61
C THR A 123 8.62 17.71 14.79
N PRO A 124 7.52 17.04 15.21
CA PRO A 124 6.25 17.74 15.45
C PRO A 124 6.36 18.94 16.43
N GLN A 125 7.41 18.97 17.27
CA GLN A 125 7.70 20.05 18.20
C GLN A 125 8.22 21.31 17.50
N ASP A 126 8.97 21.17 16.40
CA ASP A 126 9.53 22.29 15.64
C ASP A 126 8.44 23.06 14.86
N LEU A 127 7.40 22.35 14.39
CA LEU A 127 6.28 22.95 13.67
C LEU A 127 5.32 23.73 14.59
N ALA A 128 5.20 23.33 15.86
CA ALA A 128 4.36 24.01 16.83
C ALA A 128 4.88 25.42 17.18
N GLY A 129 6.19 25.66 17.04
CA GLY A 129 6.81 26.97 17.28
C GLY A 129 6.63 27.99 16.14
N LEU A 130 6.26 27.56 14.93
CA LEU A 130 6.08 28.43 13.76
C LEU A 130 4.65 28.98 13.62
N GLN A 131 3.72 28.54 14.48
CA GLN A 131 2.33 29.01 14.51
C GLN A 131 2.05 30.04 15.62
N GLN A 132 3.09 30.52 16.31
CA GLN A 132 3.03 31.67 17.22
C GLN A 132 3.63 32.91 16.55
#